data_AF-A0A938UDK6-F1
#
_entry.id   AF-A0A938UDK6-F1
#
_cell.length_a   1.000
_cell.length_b   1.000
_cell.length_c   1.000
_cell.angle_alpha   90.00
_cell.angle_beta   90.00
_cell.angle_gamma   90.00
#
_symmetry.space_group_name_H-M   'P 1'
#
loop_
_entity.id
_entity.type
_entity.pdbx_description
1 polymer ?
#
loop_
_entity_poly.entity_id
_entity_poly.type
_entity_poly.pdbx_seq_one_letter_code
_entity_poly.pdbx_strand_id
1 'polypeptide(L)'
;MPLQIGFDNERYLAEQTAAIMERVTRFDNKLYLEFGGKLLFDYHASRVLPGFDPNVKMRLLQKLRDKSEVVLCIYAGDIERKKVRADFGITYDSDALKLIDDLRDWKIEVVGVVITRYENQPAATMFKKKLERRNIRVYTHPFTKGYPTDVDTIVSDEGYGANEYIHTTKPIVVVTGPGPNSGKLATCLSQIYHEYRRENHAGY
;
A
#
# COMPACT_ATOMS: atom_id res chain seq x y z
N MET A 1 -26.81 27.31 10.65
CA MET A 1 -26.62 27.43 9.19
C MET A 1 -26.37 26.04 8.64
N PRO A 2 -27.00 25.61 7.53
CA PRO A 2 -26.64 24.35 6.90
C PRO A 2 -25.15 24.39 6.51
N LEU A 3 -24.44 23.27 6.67
CA LEU A 3 -23.05 23.17 6.24
C LEU A 3 -22.98 23.46 4.74
N GLN A 4 -22.25 24.51 4.35
CA GLN A 4 -22.00 24.79 2.94
C GLN A 4 -21.03 23.73 2.41
N ILE A 5 -21.49 22.93 1.45
CA ILE A 5 -20.67 21.91 0.80
C ILE A 5 -19.66 22.62 -0.10
N GLY A 6 -18.37 22.34 0.11
CA GLY A 6 -17.25 22.84 -0.67
C GLY A 6 -16.47 21.75 -1.42
N PHE A 7 -16.82 20.48 -1.21
CA PHE A 7 -16.20 19.33 -1.86
C PHE A 7 -17.26 18.39 -2.44
N ASP A 8 -17.12 18.07 -3.73
CA ASP A 8 -17.99 17.14 -4.45
C ASP A 8 -17.32 15.77 -4.58
N ASN A 9 -17.81 14.78 -3.84
CA ASN A 9 -17.27 13.43 -3.86
C ASN A 9 -17.49 12.71 -5.19
N GLU A 10 -18.60 12.94 -5.89
CA GLU A 10 -18.85 12.24 -7.16
C GLU A 10 -17.94 12.77 -8.26
N ARG A 11 -17.75 14.11 -8.28
CA ARG A 11 -16.78 14.73 -9.17
C ARG A 11 -15.36 14.25 -8.87
N TYR A 12 -14.96 14.21 -7.59
CA TYR A 12 -13.66 13.65 -7.19
C TYR A 12 -13.49 12.21 -7.65
N LEU A 13 -14.48 11.34 -7.43
CA LEU A 13 -14.40 9.94 -7.81
C LEU A 13 -14.27 9.78 -9.33
N ALA A 14 -15.00 10.58 -10.12
CA ALA A 14 -14.92 10.56 -11.58
C ALA A 14 -13.53 11.03 -12.08
N GLU A 15 -13.07 12.21 -11.63
CA GLU A 15 -11.79 12.79 -12.06
C GLU A 15 -10.60 11.94 -11.60
N GLN A 16 -10.61 11.47 -10.34
CA GLN A 16 -9.52 10.65 -9.80
C GLN A 16 -9.45 9.27 -10.46
N THR A 17 -10.60 8.66 -10.78
CA THR A 17 -10.63 7.40 -11.55
C THR A 17 -10.04 7.61 -12.94
N ALA A 18 -10.47 8.66 -13.64
CA ALA A 18 -9.97 8.98 -14.98
C ALA A 18 -8.45 9.22 -14.97
N ALA A 19 -7.95 10.02 -14.02
CA ALA A 19 -6.52 10.31 -13.89
C ALA A 19 -5.68 9.06 -13.59
N ILE A 20 -6.15 8.15 -12.73
CA ILE A 20 -5.46 6.88 -12.46
C ILE A 20 -5.44 6.01 -13.72
N MET A 21 -6.57 5.88 -14.42
CA MET A 21 -6.63 5.09 -15.65
C MET A 21 -5.73 5.66 -16.75
N GLU A 22 -5.70 6.99 -16.92
CA GLU A 22 -4.78 7.64 -17.84
C GLU A 22 -3.31 7.34 -17.47
N ARG A 23 -2.98 7.43 -16.17
CA ARG A 23 -1.63 7.12 -15.67
C ARG A 23 -1.20 5.69 -15.98
N VAL A 24 -2.10 4.71 -15.84
CA VAL A 24 -1.85 3.29 -16.19
C VAL A 24 -1.49 3.15 -17.67
N THR A 25 -2.20 3.83 -18.56
CA THR A 25 -1.95 3.74 -20.01
C THR A 25 -0.60 4.31 -20.45
N ARG A 26 0.07 5.10 -19.60
CA ARG A 26 1.42 5.63 -19.87
C ARG A 26 2.53 4.59 -19.64
N PHE A 27 2.22 3.42 -19.09
CA PHE A 27 3.20 2.43 -18.65
C PHE A 27 2.80 0.99 -19.03
N ASP A 28 2.59 0.73 -20.32
CA ASP A 28 2.17 -0.58 -20.88
C ASP A 28 1.19 -1.38 -20.01
N ASN A 29 0.25 -0.66 -19.37
CA ASN A 29 -0.80 -1.16 -18.50
C ASN A 29 -0.36 -1.79 -17.15
N LYS A 30 0.76 -1.37 -16.54
CA LYS A 30 1.11 -1.74 -15.15
C LYS A 30 1.52 -0.53 -14.31
N LEU A 31 0.82 -0.30 -13.20
CA LEU A 31 1.03 0.83 -12.28
C LEU A 31 1.09 0.38 -10.82
N TYR A 32 2.17 0.70 -10.12
CA TYR A 32 2.29 0.60 -8.66
C TYR A 32 1.95 1.95 -8.03
N LEU A 33 0.80 2.05 -7.37
CA LEU A 33 0.27 3.31 -6.88
C LEU A 33 0.36 3.36 -5.34
N GLU A 34 1.25 4.20 -4.80
CA GLU A 34 1.32 4.43 -3.35
C GLU A 34 0.10 5.22 -2.85
N PHE A 35 -0.69 4.60 -1.98
CA PHE A 35 -1.73 5.30 -1.22
C PHE A 35 -1.15 5.78 0.10
N GLY A 36 -0.88 7.08 0.15
CA GLY A 36 -0.50 7.79 1.37
C GLY A 36 -1.70 8.13 2.27
N GLY A 37 -1.43 8.25 3.56
CA GLY A 37 -2.41 8.68 4.55
C GLY A 37 -3.48 7.63 4.86
N LYS A 38 -4.60 8.08 5.42
CA LYS A 38 -5.69 7.19 5.82
C LYS A 38 -6.53 6.80 4.61
N LEU A 39 -6.83 5.51 4.46
CA LEU A 39 -7.81 4.99 3.50
C LEU A 39 -9.24 5.14 4.00
N LEU A 40 -9.42 4.89 5.30
CA LEU A 40 -10.69 4.96 6.03
C LEU A 40 -10.58 6.02 7.12
N PHE A 41 -11.73 6.60 7.47
CA PHE A 41 -11.85 7.51 8.61
C PHE A 41 -10.91 8.72 8.50
N ASP A 42 -10.77 9.30 7.30
CA ASP A 42 -10.04 10.55 7.09
C ASP A 42 -10.85 11.76 7.56
N TYR A 43 -11.08 11.80 8.87
CA TYR A 43 -11.79 12.88 9.54
C TYR A 43 -11.01 14.19 9.51
N HIS A 44 -9.70 14.15 9.26
CA HIS A 44 -8.93 15.37 9.04
C HIS A 44 -9.38 16.02 7.71
N ALA A 45 -9.33 15.29 6.59
CA ALA A 45 -9.82 15.79 5.32
C ALA A 45 -11.31 16.20 5.38
N SER A 46 -12.15 15.42 6.07
CA SER A 46 -13.58 15.73 6.24
C SER A 46 -13.84 17.07 6.95
N ARG A 47 -12.97 17.46 7.90
CA ARG A 47 -13.07 18.76 8.58
C ARG A 47 -12.51 19.91 7.73
N VAL A 48 -11.49 19.65 6.92
CA VAL A 48 -10.80 20.65 6.09
C VAL A 48 -11.57 20.94 4.80
N LEU A 49 -12.21 19.92 4.22
CA LEU A 49 -12.93 19.97 2.95
C LEU A 49 -14.42 19.71 3.21
N PRO A 50 -15.26 20.75 3.39
CA PRO A 50 -16.67 20.58 3.73
C PRO A 50 -17.41 19.73 2.70
N GLY A 51 -17.92 18.57 3.12
CA GLY A 51 -18.57 17.60 2.25
C GLY A 51 -17.70 16.41 1.86
N PHE A 52 -16.39 16.42 2.13
CA PHE A 52 -15.51 15.27 1.89
C PHE A 52 -15.94 14.07 2.73
N ASP A 53 -16.19 12.94 2.07
CA ASP A 53 -16.51 11.67 2.71
C ASP A 53 -15.21 11.05 3.29
N PRO A 54 -15.12 10.78 4.61
CA PRO A 54 -13.92 10.22 5.24
C PRO A 54 -13.46 8.89 4.64
N ASN A 55 -14.32 8.21 3.88
CA ASN A 55 -14.06 6.93 3.23
C ASN A 55 -14.01 7.04 1.70
N VAL A 56 -13.91 8.25 1.13
CA VAL A 56 -13.95 8.44 -0.33
C VAL A 56 -12.84 7.68 -1.07
N LYS A 57 -11.67 7.48 -0.45
CA LYS A 57 -10.59 6.67 -1.02
C LYS A 57 -10.95 5.18 -1.11
N MET A 58 -11.71 4.65 -0.15
CA MET A 58 -12.24 3.28 -0.25
C MET A 58 -13.29 3.16 -1.35
N ARG A 59 -14.14 4.19 -1.52
CA ARG A 59 -15.09 4.25 -2.64
C ARG A 59 -14.36 4.28 -3.99
N LEU A 60 -13.25 5.01 -4.08
CA LEU A 60 -12.38 5.01 -5.26
C LEU A 60 -11.79 3.62 -5.53
N LEU A 61 -11.21 2.98 -4.52
CA LEU A 61 -10.66 1.62 -4.65
C LEU A 61 -11.75 0.60 -5.03
N GLN A 62 -12.95 0.73 -4.47
CA GLN A 62 -14.07 -0.14 -4.82
C GLN A 62 -14.50 0.02 -6.28
N LYS A 63 -14.49 1.24 -6.84
CA LYS A 63 -14.74 1.48 -8.27
C LYS A 63 -13.65 0.86 -9.15
N LEU A 64 -12.43 0.75 -8.65
CA LEU A 64 -11.28 0.18 -9.36
C LEU A 64 -11.07 -1.32 -9.09
N ARG A 65 -11.86 -1.98 -8.24
CA ARG A 65 -11.58 -3.32 -7.70
C ARG A 65 -11.33 -4.41 -8.75
N ASP A 66 -11.98 -4.31 -9.90
CA ASP A 66 -11.85 -5.28 -11.00
C ASP A 66 -10.53 -5.09 -11.78
N LYS A 67 -9.86 -3.94 -11.58
CA LYS A 67 -8.59 -3.55 -12.19
C LYS A 67 -7.47 -3.32 -11.17
N SER A 68 -7.75 -3.43 -9.87
CA SER A 68 -6.78 -3.16 -8.80
C SER A 68 -6.64 -4.30 -7.80
N GLU A 69 -5.40 -4.54 -7.38
CA GLU A 69 -5.03 -5.41 -6.26
C GLU A 69 -4.31 -4.58 -5.20
N VAL A 70 -4.41 -4.97 -3.92
CA VAL A 70 -3.78 -4.25 -2.81
C VAL A 70 -2.61 -5.04 -2.22
N VAL A 71 -1.47 -4.36 -2.08
CA VAL A 71 -0.31 -4.81 -1.31
C VAL A 71 -0.22 -3.95 -0.05
N LEU A 72 -0.11 -4.58 1.12
CA LEU A 72 0.01 -3.88 2.39
C LEU A 72 1.46 -3.97 2.91
N CYS A 73 2.14 -2.84 3.06
CA CYS A 73 3.48 -2.78 3.63
C CYS A 73 3.42 -2.44 5.13
N ILE A 74 4.23 -3.14 5.93
CA ILE A 74 4.43 -2.86 7.36
C ILE A 74 5.91 -3.02 7.71
N TYR A 75 6.45 -2.07 8.48
CA TYR A 75 7.86 -2.11 8.88
C TYR A 75 8.07 -3.04 10.07
N ALA A 76 8.98 -4.02 9.94
CA ALA A 76 9.32 -4.98 10.99
C ALA A 76 9.70 -4.30 12.33
N GLY A 77 10.49 -3.21 12.28
CA GLY A 77 10.90 -2.49 13.47
C GLY A 77 9.77 -1.74 14.19
N ASP A 78 8.69 -1.40 13.49
CA ASP A 78 7.50 -0.81 14.12
C ASP A 78 6.63 -1.88 14.80
N ILE A 79 6.64 -3.12 14.29
CA ILE A 79 6.04 -4.28 14.97
C ILE A 79 6.82 -4.60 16.25
N GLU A 80 8.16 -4.65 16.15
CA GLU A 80 9.03 -4.99 17.29
C GLU A 80 8.90 -3.98 18.43
N ARG A 81 8.80 -2.69 18.09
CA ARG A 81 8.61 -1.60 19.06
C ARG A 81 7.17 -1.45 19.54
N LYS A 82 6.24 -2.31 19.09
CA LYS A 82 4.79 -2.21 19.37
C LYS A 82 4.27 -0.80 19.12
N LYS A 83 4.69 -0.19 18.01
CA LYS A 83 4.35 1.20 17.70
C LYS A 83 2.84 1.36 17.64
N VAL A 84 2.34 2.35 18.37
CA VAL A 84 0.90 2.65 18.45
C VAL A 84 0.54 3.72 17.43
N ARG A 85 -0.58 3.51 16.74
CA ARG A 85 -1.19 4.52 15.88
C ARG A 85 -2.03 5.46 16.72
N ALA A 86 -1.63 6.73 16.79
CA ALA A 86 -2.24 7.73 17.67
C ALA A 86 -3.76 7.90 17.46
N ASP A 87 -4.25 7.71 16.22
CA ASP A 87 -5.67 7.89 15.89
C ASP A 87 -6.60 6.86 16.54
N PHE A 88 -6.14 5.61 16.66
CA PHE A 88 -6.97 4.47 17.07
C PHE A 88 -6.51 3.83 18.38
N GLY A 89 -5.32 4.20 18.88
CA GLY A 89 -4.77 3.64 20.12
C GLY A 89 -4.36 2.17 20.01
N ILE A 90 -4.30 1.60 18.81
CA ILE A 90 -3.88 0.22 18.55
C ILE A 90 -2.49 0.16 17.93
N THR A 91 -1.82 -0.98 18.08
CA THR A 91 -0.50 -1.23 17.50
C THR A 91 -0.59 -1.37 15.97
N TYR A 92 0.51 -1.06 15.26
CA TYR A 92 0.54 -1.09 13.79
C TYR A 92 0.24 -2.47 13.20
N ASP A 93 0.61 -3.56 13.87
CA ASP A 93 0.28 -4.92 13.47
C ASP A 93 -1.21 -5.24 13.63
N SER A 94 -1.84 -4.71 14.70
CA SER A 94 -3.30 -4.80 14.88
C SER A 94 -4.04 -3.95 13.85
N ASP A 95 -3.54 -2.75 13.56
CA ASP A 95 -4.09 -1.85 12.54
C ASP A 95 -3.97 -2.44 11.13
N ALA A 96 -2.87 -3.13 10.82
CA ALA A 96 -2.71 -3.85 9.56
C ALA A 96 -3.74 -4.99 9.42
N LEU A 97 -3.98 -5.78 10.47
CA LEU A 97 -5.01 -6.82 10.46
C LEU A 97 -6.41 -6.22 10.27
N LYS A 98 -6.70 -5.12 10.98
CA LYS A 98 -7.96 -4.39 10.83
C LYS A 98 -8.14 -3.88 9.40
N LEU A 99 -7.11 -3.28 8.81
CA LEU A 99 -7.16 -2.77 7.44
C LEU A 99 -7.41 -3.89 6.42
N ILE A 100 -6.83 -5.07 6.61
CA ILE A 100 -7.09 -6.24 5.74
C ILE A 100 -8.55 -6.65 5.82
N ASP A 101 -9.11 -6.68 7.03
CA ASP A 101 -10.51 -7.06 7.26
C ASP A 101 -11.45 -5.98 6.69
N ASP A 102 -11.16 -4.70 6.88
CA ASP A 102 -11.93 -3.60 6.29
C ASP A 102 -11.88 -3.64 4.75
N LEU A 103 -10.71 -3.90 4.13
CA LEU A 103 -10.61 -4.02 2.67
C LEU A 103 -11.44 -5.20 2.14
N ARG A 104 -11.43 -6.33 2.84
CA ARG A 104 -12.22 -7.50 2.51
C ARG A 104 -13.73 -7.21 2.56
N ASP A 105 -14.19 -6.49 3.58
CA ASP A 105 -15.61 -6.10 3.71
C ASP A 105 -16.06 -5.22 2.55
N TRP A 106 -15.15 -4.40 2.00
CA TRP A 106 -15.39 -3.58 0.82
C TRP A 106 -15.24 -4.33 -0.52
N LYS A 107 -14.97 -5.64 -0.48
CA LYS A 107 -14.69 -6.50 -1.63
C LYS A 107 -13.44 -6.07 -2.41
N ILE A 108 -12.44 -5.57 -1.69
CA ILE A 108 -11.14 -5.20 -2.24
C ILE A 108 -10.14 -6.28 -1.85
N GLU A 109 -9.45 -6.81 -2.84
CA GLU A 109 -8.53 -7.93 -2.69
C GLU A 109 -7.16 -7.47 -2.20
N VAL A 110 -6.69 -8.07 -1.10
CA VAL A 110 -5.31 -7.92 -0.61
C VAL A 110 -4.52 -9.14 -1.07
N VAL A 111 -3.61 -8.94 -2.02
CA VAL A 111 -2.79 -10.03 -2.60
C VAL A 111 -1.60 -10.43 -1.73
N GLY A 112 -1.22 -9.57 -0.79
CA GLY A 112 -0.24 -9.92 0.22
C GLY A 112 0.16 -8.79 1.14
N VAL A 113 0.85 -9.18 2.21
CA VAL A 113 1.48 -8.26 3.17
C VAL A 113 3.00 -8.33 2.99
N VAL A 114 3.64 -7.17 2.86
CA VAL A 114 5.10 -7.05 2.81
C VAL A 114 5.59 -6.58 4.17
N ILE A 115 6.34 -7.43 4.86
CA ILE A 115 7.07 -7.03 6.05
C ILE A 115 8.43 -6.47 5.59
N THR A 116 8.56 -5.15 5.65
CA THR A 116 9.74 -4.43 5.14
C THR A 116 10.83 -4.36 6.21
N ARG A 117 12.09 -4.32 5.76
CA ARG A 117 13.30 -4.34 6.60
C ARG A 117 13.26 -5.50 7.61
N TYR A 118 12.84 -6.67 7.13
CA TYR A 118 12.72 -7.88 7.92
C TYR A 118 14.09 -8.54 8.10
N GLU A 119 14.47 -8.80 9.35
CA GLU A 119 15.75 -9.39 9.76
C GLU A 119 15.53 -10.52 10.78
N ASN A 120 14.39 -11.22 10.70
CA ASN A 120 13.98 -12.27 11.65
C ASN A 120 13.73 -11.78 13.08
N GLN A 121 13.27 -10.54 13.24
CA GLN A 121 12.87 -10.04 14.55
C GLN A 121 11.73 -10.90 15.14
N PRO A 122 11.73 -11.24 16.45
CA PRO A 122 10.78 -12.17 17.02
C PRO A 122 9.31 -11.77 16.85
N ALA A 123 8.96 -10.50 17.10
CA ALA A 123 7.57 -10.05 16.98
C ALA A 123 7.10 -10.02 15.52
N ALA A 124 7.97 -9.57 14.61
CA ALA A 124 7.69 -9.60 13.17
C ALA A 124 7.50 -11.04 12.65
N THR A 125 8.32 -11.99 13.13
CA THR A 125 8.19 -13.42 12.79
C THR A 125 6.88 -14.01 13.31
N MET A 126 6.47 -13.65 14.52
CA MET A 126 5.16 -14.06 15.05
C MET A 126 4.00 -13.46 14.23
N PHE A 127 4.12 -12.20 13.84
CA PHE A 127 3.12 -11.53 13.00
C PHE A 127 2.99 -12.18 11.62
N LYS A 128 4.13 -12.49 10.98
CA LYS A 128 4.18 -13.28 9.74
C LYS A 128 3.40 -14.59 9.87
N LYS A 129 3.71 -15.40 10.89
CA LYS A 129 3.02 -16.67 11.16
C LYS A 129 1.52 -16.48 11.42
N LYS A 130 1.13 -15.38 12.08
CA LYS A 130 -0.28 -15.04 12.34
C LYS A 130 -1.04 -14.75 11.04
N LEU A 131 -0.42 -14.01 10.11
CA LEU A 131 -1.00 -13.73 8.79
C LEU A 131 -1.12 -15.00 7.94
N GLU A 132 -0.07 -15.82 7.90
CA GLU A 132 -0.05 -17.09 7.14
C GLU A 132 -1.14 -18.05 7.63
N ARG A 133 -1.36 -18.14 8.94
CA ARG A 133 -2.48 -18.92 9.54
C ARG A 133 -3.87 -18.42 9.12
N ARG A 134 -4.00 -17.15 8.70
CA ARG A 134 -5.23 -16.58 8.13
C ARG A 134 -5.30 -16.74 6.60
N ASN A 135 -4.41 -17.55 6.01
CA ASN A 135 -4.24 -17.71 4.57
C ASN A 135 -3.94 -16.39 3.83
N ILE A 136 -3.23 -15.47 4.50
CA ILE A 136 -2.75 -14.23 3.89
C ILE A 136 -1.31 -14.46 3.46
N ARG A 137 -1.00 -14.24 2.18
CA ARG A 137 0.36 -14.35 1.67
C ARG A 137 1.24 -13.25 2.26
N VAL A 138 2.42 -13.64 2.76
CA VAL A 138 3.38 -12.72 3.37
C VAL A 138 4.69 -12.76 2.61
N TYR A 139 5.19 -11.59 2.25
CA TYR A 139 6.50 -11.36 1.65
C TYR A 139 7.39 -10.68 2.68
N THR A 140 8.69 -10.98 2.65
CA THR A 140 9.68 -10.31 3.50
C THR A 140 10.69 -9.61 2.63
N HIS A 141 10.83 -8.30 2.80
CA HIS A 141 11.87 -7.52 2.12
C HIS A 141 12.93 -7.13 3.16
N PRO A 142 14.21 -7.48 2.96
CA PRO A 142 15.29 -7.01 3.81
C PRO A 142 15.50 -5.49 3.67
N PHE A 143 16.47 -4.94 4.40
CA PHE A 143 16.96 -3.60 4.10
C PHE A 143 17.62 -3.60 2.70
N THR A 144 17.22 -2.67 1.84
CA THR A 144 17.80 -2.52 0.49
C THR A 144 19.20 -1.92 0.60
N LYS A 145 20.21 -2.69 0.20
CA LYS A 145 21.62 -2.28 0.21
C LYS A 145 21.82 -0.98 -0.60
N GLY A 146 22.62 -0.07 -0.07
CA GLY A 146 22.92 1.22 -0.73
C GLY A 146 21.83 2.30 -0.60
N TYR A 147 20.64 1.97 -0.11
CA TYR A 147 19.52 2.89 -0.09
C TYR A 147 19.71 4.07 0.90
N PRO A 148 19.42 5.34 0.52
CA PRO A 148 18.88 5.78 -0.77
C PRO A 148 19.92 6.35 -1.76
N THR A 149 21.21 6.30 -1.44
CA THR A 149 22.23 7.14 -2.12
C THR A 149 23.05 6.42 -3.18
N ASP A 150 23.22 5.11 -3.07
CA ASP A 150 24.03 4.31 -3.99
C ASP A 150 23.14 3.64 -5.04
N VAL A 151 22.83 4.38 -6.11
CA VAL A 151 21.88 3.97 -7.15
C VAL A 151 22.30 2.68 -7.85
N ASP A 152 23.59 2.51 -8.12
CA ASP A 152 24.10 1.33 -8.82
C ASP A 152 23.88 0.06 -7.99
N THR A 153 24.12 0.13 -6.67
CA THR A 153 23.81 -0.98 -5.77
C THR A 153 22.29 -1.18 -5.62
N ILE A 154 21.51 -0.11 -5.50
CA ILE A 154 20.05 -0.19 -5.34
C ILE A 154 19.39 -0.88 -6.55
N VAL A 155 19.77 -0.51 -7.78
CA VAL A 155 19.20 -1.04 -9.03
C VAL A 155 19.97 -2.26 -9.51
N SER A 156 20.24 -3.20 -8.60
CA SER A 156 20.99 -4.44 -8.88
C SER A 156 20.35 -5.67 -8.24
N ASP A 157 20.92 -6.84 -8.51
CA ASP A 157 20.55 -8.10 -7.86
C ASP A 157 20.76 -8.07 -6.33
N GLU A 158 21.72 -7.28 -5.83
CA GLU A 158 21.99 -7.14 -4.40
C GLU A 158 21.10 -6.09 -3.72
N GLY A 159 20.52 -5.18 -4.49
CA GLY A 159 19.60 -4.14 -4.04
C GLY A 159 18.14 -4.59 -4.14
N TYR A 160 17.41 -4.06 -5.13
CA TYR A 160 16.02 -4.44 -5.36
C TYR A 160 15.86 -5.92 -5.74
N GLY A 161 16.84 -6.54 -6.39
CA GLY A 161 16.76 -7.96 -6.76
C GLY A 161 16.79 -8.93 -5.59
N ALA A 162 17.25 -8.50 -4.42
CA ALA A 162 17.23 -9.31 -3.19
C ALA A 162 15.83 -9.38 -2.56
N ASN A 163 14.91 -8.49 -2.95
CA ASN A 163 13.53 -8.54 -2.51
C ASN A 163 12.75 -9.62 -3.26
N GLU A 164 11.78 -10.25 -2.60
CA GLU A 164 10.88 -11.18 -3.28
C GLU A 164 9.94 -10.40 -4.22
N TYR A 165 9.79 -10.89 -5.45
CA TYR A 165 8.79 -10.39 -6.39
C TYR A 165 7.38 -10.78 -5.94
N ILE A 166 6.50 -9.79 -5.87
CA ILE A 166 5.11 -9.93 -5.47
C ILE A 166 4.30 -10.17 -6.74
N HIS A 167 3.84 -11.41 -6.88
CA HIS A 167 3.02 -11.79 -8.03
C HIS A 167 1.68 -11.06 -7.98
N THR A 168 1.41 -10.25 -9.02
CA THR A 168 0.19 -9.47 -9.17
C THR A 168 -0.35 -9.65 -10.58
N THR A 169 -1.67 -9.74 -10.73
CA THR A 169 -2.32 -10.03 -12.01
C THR A 169 -3.01 -8.81 -12.61
N LYS A 170 -3.39 -7.85 -11.76
CA LYS A 170 -4.14 -6.67 -12.20
C LYS A 170 -3.21 -5.52 -12.63
N PRO A 171 -3.70 -4.63 -13.50
CA PRO A 171 -2.91 -3.52 -14.02
C PRO A 171 -2.57 -2.47 -12.96
N ILE A 172 -3.39 -2.34 -11.90
CA ILE A 172 -3.14 -1.40 -10.81
C ILE A 172 -2.79 -2.18 -9.55
N VAL A 173 -1.62 -1.92 -8.98
CA VAL A 173 -1.20 -2.45 -7.69
C VAL A 173 -1.17 -1.30 -6.69
N VAL A 174 -2.17 -1.24 -5.83
CA VAL A 174 -2.26 -0.23 -4.77
C VAL A 174 -1.38 -0.66 -3.61
N VAL A 175 -0.39 0.17 -3.27
CA VAL A 175 0.51 -0.09 -2.16
C VAL A 175 0.15 0.81 -0.98
N THR A 176 -0.30 0.22 0.12
CA THR A 176 -0.78 0.92 1.31
C THR A 176 -0.12 0.37 2.58
N GLY A 177 -0.41 0.95 3.75
CA GLY A 177 0.13 0.50 5.03
C GLY A 177 -0.50 1.24 6.22
N PRO A 178 -0.29 0.75 7.45
CA PRO A 178 -0.89 1.33 8.66
C PRO A 178 -0.36 2.75 8.99
N GLY A 179 0.78 3.14 8.41
CA GLY A 179 1.34 4.46 8.68
C GLY A 179 2.44 4.92 7.71
N PRO A 180 3.08 6.06 8.04
CA PRO A 180 4.24 6.54 7.30
C PRO A 180 5.45 5.62 7.52
N ASN A 181 6.42 5.69 6.60
CA ASN A 181 7.68 4.94 6.67
C ASN A 181 7.54 3.41 6.75
N SER A 182 6.42 2.84 6.28
CA SER A 182 6.24 1.39 6.17
C SER A 182 6.96 0.75 4.98
N GLY A 183 7.69 1.54 4.18
CA GLY A 183 8.43 1.08 3.01
C GLY A 183 7.65 1.04 1.69
N LYS A 184 6.47 1.70 1.62
CA LYS A 184 5.59 1.70 0.43
C LYS A 184 6.31 2.07 -0.88
N LEU A 185 6.99 3.22 -0.90
CA LEU A 185 7.79 3.65 -2.05
C LEU A 185 8.86 2.62 -2.45
N ALA A 186 9.67 2.17 -1.48
CA ALA A 186 10.73 1.20 -1.74
C ALA A 186 10.18 -0.13 -2.29
N THR A 187 9.04 -0.59 -1.77
CA THR A 187 8.31 -1.73 -2.33
C THR A 187 7.87 -1.46 -3.77
N CYS A 188 7.26 -0.31 -4.07
CA CYS A 188 6.86 0.02 -5.45
C CYS A 188 8.04 -0.02 -6.42
N LEU A 189 9.15 0.65 -6.07
CA LEU A 189 10.34 0.70 -6.92
C LEU A 189 11.00 -0.68 -7.08
N SER A 190 11.05 -1.47 -6.01
CA SER A 190 11.51 -2.86 -6.07
C SER A 190 10.67 -3.71 -7.01
N GLN A 191 9.34 -3.56 -6.96
CA GLN A 191 8.48 -4.32 -7.86
C GLN A 191 8.61 -3.87 -9.31
N ILE A 192 8.76 -2.57 -9.58
CA ILE A 192 9.05 -2.06 -10.93
C ILE A 192 10.35 -2.66 -11.46
N TYR A 193 11.41 -2.71 -10.64
CA TYR A 193 12.66 -3.38 -11.03
C TYR A 193 12.42 -4.83 -11.46
N HIS A 194 11.63 -5.60 -10.71
CA HIS A 194 11.31 -6.98 -11.08
C HIS A 194 10.41 -7.11 -12.32
N GLU A 195 9.47 -6.18 -12.54
CA GLU A 195 8.67 -6.15 -13.76
C GLU A 195 9.56 -5.96 -14.99
N TYR A 196 10.49 -4.99 -14.95
CA TYR A 196 11.41 -4.75 -16.07
C TYR A 196 12.33 -5.95 -16.34
N ARG A 197 12.77 -6.65 -15.29
CA ARG A 197 13.53 -7.91 -15.46
C ARG A 197 12.74 -9.03 -16.11
N ARG A 198 11.41 -8.95 -16.06
CA ARG A 198 10.48 -9.88 -16.69
C ARG A 198 9.93 -9.34 -18.01
N GLU A 199 10.55 -8.30 -18.56
CA GLU A 199 10.16 -7.64 -19.81
C GLU A 199 8.76 -6.99 -19.76
N ASN A 200 8.25 -6.71 -18.56
CA ASN A 200 7.04 -5.95 -18.34
C ASN A 200 7.39 -4.50 -18.02
N HIS A 201 6.87 -3.55 -18.80
CA HIS A 201 7.04 -2.14 -18.48
C HIS A 201 6.00 -1.71 -17.44
N ALA A 202 6.47 -1.40 -16.24
CA ALA A 202 5.63 -0.90 -15.15
C ALA A 202 6.04 0.51 -14.73
N GLY A 203 5.12 1.24 -14.12
CA GLY A 203 5.41 2.57 -13.57
C GLY A 203 4.93 2.74 -12.14
N TYR A 204 5.33 3.87 -11.55
CA TYR A 204 4.93 4.34 -10.21
C TYR A 204 4.12 5.63 -10.33
#